data_AF-A0A5C5X1K8-F1
#
_entry.id   AF-A0A5C5X1K8-F1
#
_cell.length_a   1.000
_cell.length_b   1.000
_cell.length_c   1.000
_cell.angle_alpha   90.00
_cell.angle_beta   90.00
_cell.angle_gamma   90.00
#
_symmetry.space_group_name_H-M   'P 1'
#
loop_
_entity.id
_entity.type
_entity.pdbx_description
1 polymer ?
#
loop_
_entity_poly.entity_id
_entity_poly.type
_entity_poly.pdbx_seq_one_letter_code
_entity_poly.pdbx_strand_id
1 'polypeptide(L)'
;MKDLRRISWFAILLLVVLRVAIGWQLLYEGMWKYGTMSGPDPWTAEGYLKNAQGPFRDHFREMTGDPDDLNWLDYDKMSSKWYSWRDRFANHYQLSPEQKAVLDILIDADADADTAPSENPPFPPISVPLAALPESVNLKSFARVVEFDNGRLVALAPILPSEEAKLKKLVSYVPGEAKAEDGDAVDPKLASEMAFYKSVETLSTYSRRPIEAQLNQLSRESRRKDSELDADNLSAATSKLNSAVKRELPFRHRLAASLLGDPDNTGVIGRLNERGSFDYVMGTVTRQEEDEARHNVRFGKIEEYKKLLDEYEDTLTNASMQYQTDHASMLSRKVAMTRNELVGPIRSLEKELQTLALKILTPEQLSRGGLPPEDTPLYRADMMAMWGLLILGSLIIVGLFTRLSAFAAAFMVFSFYLVVPPWPGVPPAPGPEHSFIVNKNLIEVLALLAIAALPTGQWFGIDGFVSRLFFGSSDSDGKKAAEK
;
A
#
# COMPACT_ATOMS: atom_id res chain seq x y z
N MET A 1 -49.65 24.72 -21.13
CA MET A 1 -48.55 25.17 -20.23
C MET A 1 -48.90 26.51 -19.57
N LYS A 2 -49.80 26.56 -18.58
CA LYS A 2 -50.30 27.83 -17.99
C LYS A 2 -50.13 28.03 -16.47
N ASP A 3 -49.46 27.15 -15.73
CA ASP A 3 -49.43 27.23 -14.25
C ASP A 3 -48.04 27.26 -13.57
N LEU A 4 -47.00 27.76 -14.24
CA LEU A 4 -45.69 28.03 -13.60
C LEU A 4 -45.62 29.39 -12.87
N ARG A 5 -46.73 30.15 -12.80
CA ARG A 5 -46.77 31.51 -12.23
C ARG A 5 -47.00 31.59 -10.71
N ARG A 6 -47.02 30.46 -9.98
CA ARG A 6 -47.24 30.47 -8.52
C ARG A 6 -45.96 30.40 -7.67
N ILE A 7 -44.78 30.27 -8.29
CA ILE A 7 -43.50 30.27 -7.57
C ILE A 7 -42.94 31.69 -7.60
N SER A 8 -42.68 32.26 -6.42
CA SER A 8 -42.08 33.59 -6.29
C SER A 8 -40.72 33.64 -7.01
N TRP A 9 -40.42 34.77 -7.65
CA TRP A 9 -39.11 35.01 -8.26
C TRP A 9 -37.95 34.79 -7.27
N PHE A 10 -38.19 35.12 -6.00
CA PHE A 10 -37.22 34.87 -4.94
C PHE A 10 -36.97 33.37 -4.70
N ALA A 11 -38.01 32.54 -4.75
CA ALA A 11 -37.87 31.09 -4.61
C ALA A 11 -37.13 30.48 -5.81
N ILE A 12 -37.40 30.96 -7.03
CA ILE A 12 -36.65 30.58 -8.23
C ILE A 12 -35.16 30.91 -8.06
N LEU A 13 -34.85 32.14 -7.62
CA LEU A 13 -33.47 32.57 -7.38
C LEU A 13 -32.77 31.66 -6.37
N LEU A 14 -33.40 31.38 -5.22
CA LEU A 14 -32.83 30.50 -4.20
C LEU A 14 -32.58 29.08 -4.70
N LEU A 15 -33.49 28.52 -5.51
CA LEU A 15 -33.32 27.19 -6.10
C LEU A 15 -32.17 27.15 -7.10
N VAL A 16 -31.98 28.21 -7.88
CA VAL A 16 -30.84 28.33 -8.81
C VAL A 16 -29.54 28.47 -8.04
N VAL A 17 -29.51 29.29 -6.99
CA VAL A 17 -28.34 29.44 -6.12
C VAL A 17 -27.99 28.12 -5.45
N LEU A 18 -28.98 27.38 -4.92
CA LEU A 18 -28.78 26.06 -4.34
C LEU A 18 -28.20 25.07 -5.37
N ARG A 19 -28.74 25.06 -6.59
CA ARG A 19 -28.22 24.23 -7.69
C ARG A 19 -26.76 24.54 -7.98
N VAL A 20 -26.41 25.81 -8.15
CA VAL A 20 -25.03 26.22 -8.43
C VAL A 20 -24.11 25.91 -7.25
N ALA A 21 -24.57 26.13 -6.01
CA ALA A 21 -23.78 25.85 -4.81
C ALA A 21 -23.44 24.37 -4.66
N ILE A 22 -24.41 23.47 -4.83
CA ILE A 22 -24.18 22.02 -4.77
C ILE A 22 -23.32 21.56 -5.95
N GLY A 23 -23.63 22.04 -7.16
CA GLY A 23 -22.81 21.73 -8.34
C GLY A 23 -21.36 22.18 -8.17
N TRP A 24 -21.14 23.35 -7.56
CA TRP A 24 -19.81 23.86 -7.22
C TRP A 24 -19.10 22.98 -6.19
N GLN A 25 -19.79 22.52 -5.14
CA GLN A 25 -19.21 21.62 -4.15
C GLN A 25 -18.72 20.32 -4.82
N LEU A 26 -19.55 19.67 -5.64
CA LEU A 26 -19.17 18.46 -6.36
C LEU A 26 -18.01 18.71 -7.33
N LEU A 27 -18.06 19.81 -8.08
CA LEU A 27 -17.01 20.17 -9.03
C LEU A 27 -15.68 20.45 -8.32
N TYR A 28 -15.71 21.21 -7.23
CA TYR A 28 -14.53 21.52 -6.42
C TYR A 28 -13.88 20.25 -5.87
N GLU A 29 -14.68 19.33 -5.32
CA GLU A 29 -14.21 18.03 -4.85
C GLU A 29 -13.57 17.20 -5.96
N GLY A 30 -14.14 17.23 -7.18
CA GLY A 30 -13.57 16.57 -8.35
C GLY A 30 -12.27 17.22 -8.83
N MET A 31 -12.22 18.56 -8.87
CA MET A 31 -11.04 19.33 -9.29
C MET A 31 -9.87 19.16 -8.33
N TRP A 32 -10.16 19.14 -7.02
CA TRP A 32 -9.16 18.88 -6.00
C TRP A 32 -8.55 17.48 -6.17
N LYS A 33 -9.39 16.45 -6.36
CA LYS A 33 -8.93 15.08 -6.63
C LYS A 33 -8.07 15.02 -7.89
N TYR A 34 -8.54 15.62 -8.99
CA TYR A 34 -7.78 15.71 -10.24
C TYR A 34 -6.43 16.39 -10.07
N GLY A 35 -6.38 17.52 -9.35
CA GLY A 35 -5.13 18.25 -9.10
C GLY A 35 -4.10 17.44 -8.33
N THR A 36 -4.54 16.53 -7.44
CA THR A 36 -3.62 15.66 -6.70
C THR A 36 -3.04 14.52 -7.54
N MET A 37 -3.66 14.14 -8.66
CA MET A 37 -3.22 12.99 -9.48
C MET A 37 -1.80 13.13 -10.03
N SER A 38 -1.34 14.37 -10.22
CA SER A 38 0.03 14.67 -10.70
C SER A 38 1.02 14.94 -9.56
N GLY A 39 0.56 14.90 -8.30
CA GLY A 39 1.36 15.15 -7.10
C GLY A 39 2.09 13.90 -6.60
N PRO A 40 2.96 14.06 -5.58
CA PRO A 40 3.72 12.95 -5.00
C PRO A 40 2.84 11.93 -4.24
N ASP A 41 1.69 12.37 -3.72
CA ASP A 41 0.73 11.53 -3.02
C ASP A 41 -0.66 11.73 -3.66
N PRO A 42 -0.97 11.00 -4.76
CA PRO A 42 -2.26 11.11 -5.43
C PRO A 42 -3.40 10.68 -4.49
N TRP A 43 -4.53 11.38 -4.56
CA TRP A 43 -5.72 11.00 -3.80
C TRP A 43 -6.17 9.58 -4.19
N THR A 44 -6.62 8.80 -3.20
CA THR A 44 -7.22 7.49 -3.43
C THR A 44 -8.37 7.24 -2.45
N ALA A 45 -9.39 6.52 -2.90
CA ALA A 45 -10.48 6.03 -2.08
C ALA A 45 -10.13 4.75 -1.32
N GLU A 46 -8.90 4.21 -1.43
CA GLU A 46 -8.48 2.94 -0.79
C GLU A 46 -8.87 2.88 0.69
N GLY A 47 -8.47 3.88 1.47
CA GLY A 47 -8.77 3.95 2.90
C GLY A 47 -10.27 4.10 3.18
N TYR A 48 -11.02 4.76 2.31
CA TYR A 48 -12.46 4.93 2.46
C TYR A 48 -13.22 3.62 2.18
N LEU A 49 -12.89 2.95 1.08
CA LEU A 49 -13.52 1.70 0.65
C LEU A 49 -13.15 0.52 1.55
N LYS A 50 -11.90 0.42 2.02
CA LYS A 50 -11.49 -0.65 2.96
C LYS A 50 -12.18 -0.56 4.31
N ASN A 51 -12.55 0.66 4.72
CA ASN A 51 -13.28 0.90 5.96
C ASN A 51 -14.80 0.88 5.78
N ALA A 52 -15.31 0.37 4.64
CA ALA A 52 -16.74 0.24 4.42
C ALA A 52 -17.39 -0.69 5.46
N GLN A 53 -18.62 -0.36 5.85
CA GLN A 53 -19.40 -1.04 6.88
C GLN A 53 -20.88 -1.13 6.48
N GLY A 54 -21.63 -1.98 7.18
CA GLY A 54 -23.05 -2.21 6.91
C GLY A 54 -23.29 -3.19 5.76
N PRO A 55 -24.53 -3.27 5.24
CA PRO A 55 -24.95 -4.37 4.37
C PRO A 55 -24.34 -4.34 2.96
N PHE A 56 -23.78 -3.21 2.54
CA PHE A 56 -23.10 -3.06 1.24
C PHE A 56 -21.57 -3.09 1.38
N ARG A 57 -21.05 -3.42 2.57
CA ARG A 57 -19.63 -3.45 2.88
C ARG A 57 -18.82 -4.23 1.85
N ASP A 58 -19.21 -5.47 1.58
CA ASP A 58 -18.43 -6.37 0.73
C ASP A 58 -18.31 -5.83 -0.70
N HIS A 59 -19.40 -5.29 -1.24
CA HIS A 59 -19.41 -4.66 -2.55
C HIS A 59 -18.39 -3.51 -2.65
N PHE A 60 -18.39 -2.58 -1.68
CA PHE A 60 -17.45 -1.46 -1.69
C PHE A 60 -16.01 -1.88 -1.42
N ARG A 61 -15.81 -2.85 -0.53
CA ARG A 61 -14.50 -3.40 -0.23
C ARG A 61 -13.89 -4.09 -1.44
N GLU A 62 -14.67 -4.88 -2.17
CA GLU A 62 -14.25 -5.58 -3.39
C GLU A 62 -13.78 -4.63 -4.49
N MET A 63 -14.31 -3.40 -4.55
CA MET A 63 -13.81 -2.37 -5.49
C MET A 63 -12.32 -2.04 -5.30
N THR A 64 -11.73 -2.35 -4.15
CA THR A 64 -10.29 -2.17 -3.92
C THR A 64 -9.43 -3.28 -4.55
N GLY A 65 -10.03 -4.44 -4.88
CA GLY A 65 -9.35 -5.63 -5.38
C GLY A 65 -8.56 -6.43 -4.33
N ASP A 66 -8.15 -5.80 -3.23
CA ASP A 66 -7.48 -6.45 -2.09
C ASP A 66 -7.92 -5.81 -0.76
N PRO A 67 -9.16 -6.10 -0.31
CA PRO A 67 -9.77 -5.46 0.86
C PRO A 67 -8.98 -5.58 2.17
N ASP A 68 -8.25 -6.69 2.29
CA ASP A 68 -7.55 -7.12 3.50
C ASP A 68 -6.01 -7.08 3.32
N ASP A 69 -5.52 -6.52 2.20
CA ASP A 69 -4.09 -6.49 1.86
C ASP A 69 -3.42 -7.88 1.85
N LEU A 70 -4.18 -8.96 1.59
CA LEU A 70 -3.64 -10.31 1.57
C LEU A 70 -2.71 -10.54 0.37
N ASN A 71 -2.92 -9.83 -0.74
CA ASN A 71 -1.99 -9.93 -1.87
C ASN A 71 -0.63 -9.33 -1.54
N TRP A 72 -0.53 -8.38 -0.61
CA TRP A 72 0.75 -7.86 -0.13
C TRP A 72 1.53 -8.87 0.71
N LEU A 73 0.83 -9.83 1.33
CA LEU A 73 1.42 -10.89 2.14
C LEU A 73 1.76 -12.16 1.35
N ASP A 74 1.51 -12.12 0.04
CA ASP A 74 1.76 -13.22 -0.89
C ASP A 74 3.00 -12.89 -1.74
N TYR A 75 4.02 -13.74 -1.62
CA TYR A 75 5.31 -13.53 -2.30
C TYR A 75 5.17 -13.53 -3.83
N ASP A 76 4.36 -14.43 -4.40
CA ASP A 76 4.24 -14.61 -5.84
C ASP A 76 3.45 -13.46 -6.46
N LYS A 77 2.38 -13.01 -5.79
CA LYS A 77 1.59 -11.85 -6.22
C LYS A 77 2.40 -10.56 -6.15
N MET A 78 3.15 -10.35 -5.06
CA MET A 78 4.01 -9.17 -4.94
C MET A 78 5.18 -9.18 -5.92
N SER A 79 5.80 -10.34 -6.15
CA SER A 79 6.83 -10.49 -7.19
C SER A 79 6.28 -10.13 -8.57
N SER A 80 5.11 -10.66 -8.91
CA SER A 80 4.42 -10.37 -10.19
C SER A 80 4.06 -8.89 -10.33
N LYS A 81 3.57 -8.26 -9.26
CA LYS A 81 3.29 -6.82 -9.21
C LYS A 81 4.54 -6.00 -9.49
N TRP A 82 5.68 -6.36 -8.89
CA TRP A 82 6.94 -5.64 -9.12
C TRP A 82 7.47 -5.82 -10.54
N TYR A 83 7.28 -6.97 -11.17
CA TYR A 83 7.61 -7.16 -12.60
C TYR A 83 6.71 -6.35 -13.53
N SER A 84 5.39 -6.36 -13.30
CA SER A 84 4.45 -5.49 -14.03
C SER A 84 4.86 -4.02 -13.92
N TRP A 85 5.21 -3.59 -12.71
CA TRP A 85 5.69 -2.24 -12.47
C TRP A 85 7.02 -1.96 -13.18
N ARG A 86 7.99 -2.87 -13.10
CA ARG A 86 9.29 -2.78 -13.78
C ARG A 86 9.11 -2.59 -15.27
N ASP A 87 8.30 -3.41 -15.90
CA ASP A 87 8.12 -3.41 -17.36
C ASP A 87 7.43 -2.11 -17.81
N ARG A 88 6.44 -1.64 -17.06
CA ARG A 88 5.82 -0.33 -17.31
C ARG A 88 6.79 0.82 -17.11
N PHE A 89 7.60 0.77 -16.05
CA PHE A 89 8.64 1.75 -15.76
C PHE A 89 9.68 1.82 -16.88
N ALA A 90 10.14 0.65 -17.34
CA ALA A 90 11.06 0.53 -18.46
C ALA A 90 10.49 1.13 -19.75
N ASN A 91 9.22 0.82 -20.05
CA ASN A 91 8.55 1.29 -21.26
C ASN A 91 8.25 2.79 -21.24
N HIS A 92 7.75 3.32 -20.12
CA HIS A 92 7.38 4.74 -19.98
C HIS A 92 8.59 5.67 -20.10
N TYR A 93 9.65 5.35 -19.37
CA TYR A 93 10.88 6.14 -19.39
C TYR A 93 11.81 5.80 -20.57
N GLN A 94 11.46 4.78 -21.37
CA GLN A 94 12.30 4.24 -22.45
C GLN A 94 13.74 4.01 -21.95
N LEU A 95 13.87 3.12 -20.96
CA LEU A 95 15.17 2.82 -20.38
C LEU A 95 16.13 2.27 -21.43
N SER A 96 17.40 2.68 -21.35
CA SER A 96 18.46 2.06 -22.13
C SER A 96 18.65 0.59 -21.71
N PRO A 97 19.23 -0.27 -22.56
CA PRO A 97 19.52 -1.66 -22.19
C PRO A 97 20.28 -1.78 -20.87
N GLU A 98 21.20 -0.86 -20.62
CA GLU A 98 22.02 -0.86 -19.41
C GLU A 98 21.23 -0.35 -18.19
N GLN A 99 20.37 0.65 -18.34
CA GLN A 99 19.46 1.09 -17.26
C GLN A 99 18.47 -0.02 -16.88
N LYS A 100 17.98 -0.76 -17.87
CA LYS A 100 17.12 -1.93 -17.66
C LYS A 100 17.86 -3.01 -16.88
N ALA A 101 19.11 -3.32 -17.25
CA ALA A 101 19.95 -4.27 -16.51
C ALA A 101 20.17 -3.84 -15.04
N VAL A 102 20.39 -2.55 -14.78
CA VAL A 102 20.47 -2.02 -13.40
C VAL A 102 19.18 -2.26 -12.63
N LEU A 103 18.03 -1.99 -13.26
CA LEU A 103 16.72 -2.20 -12.66
C LEU A 103 16.42 -3.69 -12.39
N ASP A 104 16.80 -4.58 -13.30
CA ASP A 104 16.71 -6.03 -13.13
C ASP A 104 17.60 -6.52 -11.98
N ILE A 105 18.84 -6.03 -11.89
CA ILE A 105 19.75 -6.34 -10.77
C ILE A 105 19.18 -5.88 -9.43
N LEU A 106 18.53 -4.71 -9.36
CA LEU A 106 17.89 -4.25 -8.13
C LEU A 106 16.81 -5.25 -7.66
N ILE A 107 16.04 -5.80 -8.59
CA ILE A 107 14.92 -6.70 -8.28
C ILE A 107 15.43 -8.12 -7.97
N ASP A 108 16.35 -8.66 -8.77
CA ASP A 108 16.71 -10.09 -8.82
C ASP A 108 18.21 -10.44 -8.63
N ALA A 109 19.12 -9.46 -8.46
CA ALA A 109 20.60 -9.60 -8.47
C ALA A 109 21.25 -9.97 -9.80
N ASP A 110 20.60 -10.72 -10.68
CA ASP A 110 21.20 -11.16 -11.95
C ASP A 110 20.41 -10.62 -13.14
N ALA A 111 21.08 -9.87 -14.02
CA ALA A 111 20.47 -9.32 -15.23
C ALA A 111 20.23 -10.39 -16.31
N ASP A 112 20.96 -11.51 -16.25
CA ASP A 112 20.93 -12.57 -17.25
C ASP A 112 20.07 -13.78 -16.83
N ALA A 113 19.53 -13.76 -15.60
CA ALA A 113 18.83 -14.90 -15.03
C ALA A 113 17.37 -14.55 -14.77
N ASP A 114 16.53 -14.92 -15.74
CA ASP A 114 15.10 -15.20 -15.55
C ASP A 114 14.94 -16.49 -14.70
N THR A 115 15.68 -16.59 -13.59
CA THR A 115 15.74 -17.81 -12.77
C THR A 115 14.60 -17.83 -11.78
N ALA A 116 13.82 -18.90 -11.83
CA ALA A 116 12.82 -19.24 -10.84
C ALA A 116 13.43 -19.22 -9.42
N PRO A 117 12.62 -18.98 -8.37
CA PRO A 117 13.06 -18.74 -6.98
C PRO A 117 13.98 -19.79 -6.32
N SER A 118 14.25 -20.94 -6.96
CA SER A 118 14.98 -22.07 -6.41
C SER A 118 16.50 -22.10 -6.68
N GLU A 119 17.07 -21.15 -7.44
CA GLU A 119 18.47 -21.29 -7.96
C GLU A 119 19.42 -20.09 -7.70
N ASN A 120 19.36 -19.44 -6.54
CA ASN A 120 20.27 -18.31 -6.23
C ASN A 120 21.74 -18.72 -5.91
N PRO A 121 22.77 -17.93 -6.32
CA PRO A 121 24.19 -18.18 -6.02
C PRO A 121 24.64 -17.72 -4.60
N PRO A 122 25.77 -18.24 -4.06
CA PRO A 122 26.16 -18.11 -2.65
C PRO A 122 26.85 -16.79 -2.25
N PHE A 123 26.67 -16.38 -0.99
CA PHE A 123 27.15 -15.14 -0.36
C PHE A 123 28.66 -15.16 0.00
N PRO A 124 29.41 -14.06 -0.19
CA PRO A 124 30.83 -14.00 0.18
C PRO A 124 31.04 -13.57 1.65
N PRO A 125 31.99 -14.18 2.38
CA PRO A 125 32.07 -14.03 3.83
C PRO A 125 32.62 -12.68 4.32
N ILE A 126 32.01 -12.09 5.36
CA ILE A 126 32.41 -10.81 6.01
C ILE A 126 32.88 -11.08 7.45
N SER A 127 34.11 -10.74 7.82
CA SER A 127 34.66 -11.06 9.15
C SER A 127 34.99 -9.85 10.03
N VAL A 128 34.71 -9.93 11.33
CA VAL A 128 35.11 -8.94 12.36
C VAL A 128 35.95 -9.66 13.44
N PRO A 129 37.03 -9.04 13.96
CA PRO A 129 37.87 -9.68 15.00
C PRO A 129 37.09 -9.91 16.30
N LEU A 130 37.22 -11.11 16.87
CA LEU A 130 36.63 -11.52 18.14
C LEU A 130 37.57 -12.53 18.83
N ALA A 131 38.20 -12.14 19.95
CA ALA A 131 39.30 -12.90 20.54
C ALA A 131 38.94 -14.34 20.95
N ALA A 132 37.75 -14.56 21.50
CA ALA A 132 37.21 -15.87 21.85
C ALA A 132 35.68 -15.82 21.90
N LEU A 133 35.02 -16.96 21.65
CA LEU A 133 33.59 -17.09 21.87
C LEU A 133 33.29 -17.17 23.37
N PRO A 134 32.29 -16.43 23.88
CA PRO A 134 31.80 -16.63 25.24
C PRO A 134 31.25 -18.06 25.44
N GLU A 135 31.44 -18.65 26.62
CA GLU A 135 30.96 -20.01 26.93
C GLU A 135 29.43 -20.18 26.80
N SER A 136 28.69 -19.07 26.89
CA SER A 136 27.23 -19.01 26.73
C SER A 136 26.76 -19.06 25.27
N VAL A 137 27.66 -18.85 24.29
CA VAL A 137 27.30 -18.69 22.88
C VAL A 137 27.54 -19.98 22.10
N ASN A 138 26.45 -20.55 21.55
CA ASN A 138 26.52 -21.69 20.63
C ASN A 138 26.05 -21.27 19.24
N LEU A 139 27.00 -21.26 18.28
CA LEU A 139 26.74 -20.82 16.90
C LEU A 139 26.20 -21.94 15.99
N LYS A 140 26.01 -23.18 16.48
CA LYS A 140 25.54 -24.29 15.62
C LYS A 140 24.20 -23.99 14.95
N SER A 141 23.31 -23.27 15.63
CA SER A 141 22.01 -22.83 15.10
C SER A 141 22.12 -21.71 14.06
N PHE A 142 23.27 -21.04 13.99
CA PHE A 142 23.57 -19.96 13.05
C PHE A 142 24.69 -20.34 12.07
N ALA A 143 25.08 -21.62 11.98
CA ALA A 143 26.22 -22.08 11.19
C ALA A 143 26.08 -21.83 9.67
N ARG A 144 24.89 -21.48 9.19
CA ARG A 144 24.62 -21.05 7.81
C ARG A 144 24.76 -19.54 7.60
N VAL A 145 24.86 -18.77 8.68
CA VAL A 145 24.79 -17.31 8.71
C VAL A 145 26.07 -16.71 9.30
N VAL A 146 26.60 -17.31 10.37
CA VAL A 146 27.80 -16.85 11.07
C VAL A 146 28.62 -18.05 11.54
N GLU A 147 29.91 -18.01 11.25
CA GLU A 147 30.93 -18.96 11.69
C GLU A 147 31.99 -18.22 12.52
N PHE A 148 32.65 -18.92 13.44
CA PHE A 148 33.77 -18.37 14.18
C PHE A 148 35.04 -19.13 13.80
N ASP A 149 35.97 -18.43 13.16
CA ASP A 149 37.22 -19.01 12.68
C ASP A 149 38.41 -18.15 13.11
N ASN A 150 39.44 -18.78 13.68
CA ASN A 150 40.73 -18.17 14.02
C ASN A 150 40.67 -16.80 14.72
N GLY A 151 39.81 -16.63 15.74
CA GLY A 151 39.70 -15.37 16.49
C GLY A 151 38.94 -14.27 15.73
N ARG A 152 38.08 -14.65 14.79
CA ARG A 152 37.21 -13.74 14.01
C ARG A 152 35.82 -14.33 13.87
N LEU A 153 34.81 -13.47 13.94
CA LEU A 153 33.43 -13.82 13.66
C LEU A 153 33.14 -13.51 12.19
N VAL A 154 32.77 -14.52 11.41
CA VAL A 154 32.63 -14.50 9.95
C VAL A 154 31.15 -14.67 9.59
N ALA A 155 30.52 -13.68 8.97
CA ALA A 155 29.20 -13.86 8.34
C ALA A 155 29.36 -14.63 7.04
N LEU A 156 28.68 -15.77 6.95
CA LEU A 156 28.53 -16.58 5.75
C LEU A 156 27.27 -16.20 4.93
N ALA A 157 26.41 -15.35 5.49
CA ALA A 157 25.23 -14.74 4.87
C ALA A 157 25.03 -13.31 5.45
N PRO A 158 24.28 -12.40 4.79
CA PRO A 158 24.01 -11.09 5.35
C PRO A 158 23.11 -11.25 6.58
N ILE A 159 23.54 -10.70 7.72
CA ILE A 159 22.84 -10.90 8.99
C ILE A 159 21.54 -10.09 8.99
N LEU A 160 20.41 -10.80 8.99
CA LEU A 160 19.08 -10.21 9.05
C LEU A 160 18.86 -9.47 10.38
N PRO A 161 18.03 -8.41 10.44
CA PRO A 161 17.72 -7.72 11.70
C PRO A 161 17.16 -8.65 12.78
N SER A 162 16.42 -9.69 12.36
CA SER A 162 15.88 -10.73 13.24
C SER A 162 16.95 -11.72 13.73
N GLU A 163 17.96 -12.03 12.90
CA GLU A 163 19.10 -12.87 13.28
C GLU A 163 20.09 -12.11 14.16
N GLU A 164 20.33 -10.84 13.85
CA GLU A 164 21.09 -9.91 14.69
C GLU A 164 20.47 -9.83 16.10
N ALA A 165 19.15 -9.66 16.18
CA ALA A 165 18.44 -9.63 17.46
C ALA A 165 18.52 -10.98 18.21
N LYS A 166 18.51 -12.12 17.51
CA LYS A 166 18.63 -13.45 18.13
C LYS A 166 20.07 -13.75 18.58
N LEU A 167 21.07 -13.38 17.79
CA LEU A 167 22.49 -13.48 18.14
C LEU A 167 22.81 -12.61 19.35
N LYS A 168 22.31 -11.36 19.39
CA LYS A 168 22.44 -10.46 20.53
C LYS A 168 21.78 -11.01 21.80
N LYS A 169 20.72 -11.82 21.68
CA LYS A 169 20.03 -12.50 22.80
C LYS A 169 20.73 -13.77 23.33
N LEU A 170 21.73 -14.30 22.62
CA LEU A 170 22.54 -15.43 23.12
C LEU A 170 23.43 -15.05 24.31
N VAL A 171 23.51 -13.75 24.58
CA VAL A 171 24.36 -13.16 25.58
C VAL A 171 23.48 -12.38 26.56
N SER A 172 23.79 -12.47 27.85
CA SER A 172 23.06 -11.77 28.92
C SER A 172 23.27 -10.25 28.96
N TYR A 173 24.10 -9.72 28.06
CA TYR A 173 24.54 -8.32 28.05
C TYR A 173 23.43 -7.37 27.56
N VAL A 174 23.06 -6.41 28.42
CA VAL A 174 22.12 -5.33 28.10
C VAL A 174 22.90 -4.02 27.90
N PRO A 175 22.76 -3.33 26.75
CA PRO A 175 23.47 -2.09 26.49
C PRO A 175 23.13 -1.00 27.52
N GLY A 176 24.15 -0.48 28.20
CA GLY A 176 24.01 0.66 29.13
C GLY A 176 24.04 0.33 30.63
N GLU A 177 24.01 -0.96 31.02
CA GLU A 177 24.04 -1.36 32.44
C GLU A 177 25.45 -1.58 33.00
N ALA A 178 26.47 -1.73 32.13
CA ALA A 178 27.86 -1.89 32.56
C ALA A 178 28.56 -0.54 32.75
N LYS A 179 28.34 0.12 33.88
CA LYS A 179 29.32 1.08 34.42
C LYS A 179 30.22 0.33 35.40
N ALA A 180 31.53 0.37 35.15
CA ALA A 180 32.50 -0.06 36.14
C ALA A 180 32.33 0.84 37.37
N GLU A 181 31.98 0.26 38.52
CA GLU A 181 32.29 0.90 39.79
C GLU A 181 33.81 0.96 39.93
N ASP A 182 34.29 2.09 40.44
CA ASP A 182 35.70 2.48 40.46
C ASP A 182 36.67 1.36 40.86
N GLY A 183 37.57 1.00 39.93
CA GLY A 183 38.82 0.32 40.24
C GLY A 183 38.85 -1.20 40.10
N ASP A 184 37.71 -1.89 39.95
CA ASP A 184 37.70 -3.34 39.77
C ASP A 184 37.67 -3.76 38.30
N ALA A 185 38.47 -4.77 37.96
CA ALA A 185 38.53 -5.33 36.62
C ALA A 185 37.17 -5.93 36.23
N VAL A 186 36.61 -5.47 35.10
CA VAL A 186 35.36 -6.01 34.54
C VAL A 186 35.49 -7.53 34.45
N ASP A 187 34.50 -8.24 35.01
CA ASP A 187 34.44 -9.71 34.98
C ASP A 187 34.82 -10.22 33.58
N PRO A 188 35.86 -11.06 33.45
CA PRO A 188 36.32 -11.62 32.18
C PRO A 188 35.19 -12.22 31.34
N LYS A 189 34.17 -12.80 32.01
CA LYS A 189 32.98 -13.36 31.36
C LYS A 189 32.13 -12.27 30.71
N LEU A 190 31.78 -11.21 31.45
CA LEU A 190 30.98 -10.08 30.95
C LEU A 190 31.73 -9.30 29.84
N ALA A 191 33.05 -9.20 29.94
CA ALA A 191 33.89 -8.57 28.91
C ALA A 191 33.85 -9.33 27.57
N SER A 192 33.87 -10.68 27.61
CA SER A 192 33.74 -11.52 26.41
C SER A 192 32.34 -11.42 25.76
N GLU A 193 31.31 -11.36 26.60
CA GLU A 193 29.91 -11.23 26.21
C GLU A 193 29.62 -9.88 25.52
N MET A 194 30.13 -8.78 26.08
CA MET A 194 30.07 -7.45 25.47
C MET A 194 30.83 -7.38 24.13
N ALA A 195 31.99 -8.03 24.04
CA ALA A 195 32.78 -8.07 22.82
C ALA A 195 32.01 -8.80 21.70
N PHE A 196 31.34 -9.91 22.00
CA PHE A 196 30.47 -10.62 21.05
C PHE A 196 29.29 -9.76 20.58
N TYR A 197 28.58 -9.10 21.50
CA TYR A 197 27.44 -8.23 21.16
C TYR A 197 27.84 -7.10 20.19
N LYS A 198 28.93 -6.39 20.49
CA LYS A 198 29.45 -5.31 19.63
C LYS A 198 29.95 -5.84 18.29
N SER A 199 30.52 -7.04 18.27
CA SER A 199 30.96 -7.70 17.04
C SER A 199 29.79 -8.00 16.10
N VAL A 200 28.68 -8.54 16.63
CA VAL A 200 27.44 -8.84 15.88
C VAL A 200 26.79 -7.58 15.33
N GLU A 201 26.73 -6.50 16.11
CA GLU A 201 26.19 -5.18 15.69
C GLU A 201 27.05 -4.49 14.61
N THR A 202 28.37 -4.64 14.75
CA THR A 202 29.31 -4.12 13.76
C THR A 202 29.19 -4.91 12.46
N LEU A 203 29.07 -6.24 12.54
CA LEU A 203 28.86 -7.13 11.40
C LEU A 203 27.55 -6.81 10.64
N SER A 204 26.45 -6.61 11.37
CA SER A 204 25.14 -6.28 10.79
C SER A 204 25.15 -4.91 10.12
N THR A 205 25.80 -3.91 10.73
CA THR A 205 25.91 -2.56 10.17
C THR A 205 26.80 -2.52 8.93
N TYR A 206 27.91 -3.25 8.92
CA TYR A 206 28.80 -3.35 7.76
C TYR A 206 28.16 -4.10 6.59
N SER A 207 27.22 -5.02 6.86
CA SER A 207 26.47 -5.74 5.83
C SER A 207 25.41 -4.90 5.07
N ARG A 208 25.09 -3.68 5.52
CA ARG A 208 23.94 -2.88 4.99
C ARG A 208 24.28 -1.49 4.42
N ARG A 209 25.46 -0.93 4.71
CA ARG A 209 25.87 0.44 4.32
C ARG A 209 26.31 0.69 2.84
N PRO A 210 26.84 -0.29 2.08
CA PRO A 210 27.44 0.00 0.77
C PRO A 210 26.48 0.30 -0.41
N ILE A 211 25.27 -0.29 -0.53
CA ILE A 211 24.33 -0.04 -1.65
C ILE A 211 23.86 1.41 -1.66
N GLU A 212 23.47 1.95 -0.50
CA GLU A 212 22.93 3.30 -0.41
C GLU A 212 23.97 4.34 -0.83
N ALA A 213 25.24 4.14 -0.48
CA ALA A 213 26.35 5.01 -0.85
C ALA A 213 26.64 4.97 -2.37
N GLN A 214 26.56 3.78 -2.97
CA GLN A 214 26.87 3.55 -4.38
C GLN A 214 25.74 4.02 -5.32
N LEU A 215 24.47 3.84 -4.95
CA LEU A 215 23.33 4.41 -5.68
C LEU A 215 23.31 5.94 -5.65
N ASN A 216 23.75 6.53 -4.54
CA ASN A 216 23.92 7.97 -4.44
C ASN A 216 25.09 8.48 -5.30
N GLN A 217 26.14 7.67 -5.52
CA GLN A 217 27.23 8.01 -6.43
C GLN A 217 26.78 7.93 -7.90
N LEU A 218 26.08 6.86 -8.29
CA LEU A 218 25.52 6.70 -9.64
C LEU A 218 24.50 7.79 -9.98
N SER A 219 23.64 8.17 -9.02
CA SER A 219 22.73 9.30 -9.18
C SER A 219 23.45 10.65 -9.36
N ARG A 220 24.69 10.80 -8.87
CA ARG A 220 25.50 12.01 -9.07
C ARG A 220 26.21 11.97 -10.42
N GLU A 221 26.64 10.79 -10.86
CA GLU A 221 27.28 10.58 -12.16
C GLU A 221 26.27 10.74 -13.30
N SER A 222 25.03 10.24 -13.16
CA SER A 222 23.95 10.43 -14.15
C SER A 222 23.42 11.87 -14.28
N ARG A 223 23.72 12.74 -13.31
CA ARG A 223 23.28 14.15 -13.28
C ARG A 223 24.32 15.14 -13.82
N ARG A 224 25.49 14.68 -14.27
CA ARG A 224 26.52 15.58 -14.84
C ARG A 224 26.17 15.96 -16.28
N LYS A 225 26.18 17.27 -16.55
CA LYS A 225 25.78 17.88 -17.83
C LYS A 225 26.68 17.52 -19.02
N ASP A 226 27.91 17.05 -18.73
CA ASP A 226 28.93 16.67 -19.71
C ASP A 226 29.12 15.14 -19.81
N SER A 227 28.28 14.34 -19.13
CA SER A 227 28.39 12.88 -19.25
C SER A 227 27.68 12.40 -20.51
N GLU A 228 28.45 12.16 -21.56
CA GLU A 228 28.11 11.11 -22.52
C GLU A 228 28.05 9.80 -21.71
N LEU A 229 26.83 9.41 -21.32
CA LEU A 229 26.53 8.08 -20.79
C LEU A 229 26.69 7.08 -21.94
N ASP A 230 27.93 6.91 -22.40
CA ASP A 230 28.31 5.87 -23.35
C ASP A 230 28.14 4.52 -22.66
N ALA A 231 27.63 3.54 -23.42
CA ALA A 231 27.34 2.17 -22.98
C ALA A 231 28.51 1.52 -22.19
N ASP A 232 29.74 1.96 -22.43
CA ASP A 232 30.95 1.50 -21.73
C ASP A 232 31.02 1.94 -20.25
N ASN A 233 30.56 3.15 -19.92
CA ASN A 233 30.54 3.65 -18.54
C ASN A 233 29.37 3.08 -17.74
N LEU A 234 28.21 2.86 -18.38
CA LEU A 234 27.11 2.18 -17.71
C LEU A 234 27.42 0.70 -17.52
N SER A 235 28.02 -0.02 -18.47
CA SER A 235 28.40 -1.43 -18.26
C SER A 235 29.44 -1.61 -17.13
N ALA A 236 30.38 -0.67 -16.97
CA ALA A 236 31.32 -0.64 -15.85
C ALA A 236 30.63 -0.33 -14.50
N ALA A 237 29.60 0.54 -14.51
CA ALA A 237 28.76 0.82 -13.34
C ALA A 237 27.84 -0.36 -12.99
N THR A 238 27.21 -0.98 -13.99
CA THR A 238 26.32 -2.13 -13.87
C THR A 238 27.09 -3.37 -13.44
N SER A 239 28.32 -3.59 -13.89
CA SER A 239 29.18 -4.68 -13.39
C SER A 239 29.68 -4.45 -11.97
N LYS A 240 29.99 -3.20 -11.57
CA LYS A 240 30.28 -2.85 -10.17
C LYS A 240 29.06 -3.02 -9.28
N LEU A 241 27.89 -2.58 -9.74
CA LEU A 241 26.60 -2.76 -9.09
C LEU A 241 26.25 -4.26 -9.00
N ASN A 242 26.42 -5.05 -10.06
CA ASN A 242 26.20 -6.50 -10.07
C ASN A 242 27.17 -7.20 -9.08
N SER A 243 28.44 -6.77 -9.00
CA SER A 243 29.41 -7.30 -8.02
C SER A 243 29.16 -6.88 -6.57
N ALA A 244 28.45 -5.76 -6.35
CA ALA A 244 28.11 -5.21 -5.04
C ALA A 244 26.72 -5.67 -4.54
N VAL A 245 25.73 -5.73 -5.44
CA VAL A 245 24.36 -6.26 -5.23
C VAL A 245 24.39 -7.78 -5.09
N LYS A 246 25.36 -8.49 -5.68
CA LYS A 246 25.63 -9.88 -5.29
C LYS A 246 26.05 -10.03 -3.81
N ARG A 247 26.27 -8.93 -3.06
CA ARG A 247 26.64 -8.93 -1.62
C ARG A 247 25.65 -8.19 -0.71
N GLU A 248 24.61 -7.59 -1.28
CA GLU A 248 23.54 -6.93 -0.55
C GLU A 248 22.19 -7.32 -1.19
N LEU A 249 21.30 -7.94 -0.43
CA LEU A 249 20.18 -8.72 -0.98
C LEU A 249 19.28 -7.91 -1.93
N PRO A 250 18.95 -8.44 -3.12
CA PRO A 250 17.95 -7.86 -4.02
C PRO A 250 16.59 -7.71 -3.38
N PHE A 251 15.75 -6.86 -3.97
CA PHE A 251 14.42 -6.56 -3.44
C PHE A 251 13.56 -7.81 -3.31
N ARG A 252 13.58 -8.75 -4.27
CA ARG A 252 12.81 -10.00 -4.16
C ARG A 252 13.32 -10.92 -3.06
N HIS A 253 14.63 -10.94 -2.78
CA HIS A 253 15.18 -11.71 -1.66
C HIS A 253 14.82 -11.08 -0.32
N ARG A 254 14.80 -9.73 -0.24
CA ARG A 254 14.31 -9.01 0.94
C ARG A 254 12.82 -9.30 1.18
N LEU A 255 12.02 -9.35 0.12
CA LEU A 255 10.60 -9.72 0.18
C LEU A 255 10.43 -11.18 0.65
N ALA A 256 11.17 -12.12 0.07
CA ALA A 256 11.16 -13.53 0.48
C ALA A 256 11.62 -13.70 1.93
N ALA A 257 12.65 -12.99 2.37
CA ALA A 257 13.10 -13.01 3.76
C ALA A 257 12.00 -12.53 4.72
N SER A 258 11.25 -11.49 4.33
CA SER A 258 10.13 -10.98 5.13
C SER A 258 8.93 -11.92 5.16
N LEU A 259 8.55 -12.49 4.01
CA LEU A 259 7.29 -13.24 3.86
C LEU A 259 7.42 -14.74 4.07
N LEU A 260 8.57 -15.32 3.74
CA LEU A 260 8.81 -16.77 3.76
C LEU A 260 9.90 -17.17 4.77
N GLY A 261 10.86 -16.27 5.03
CA GLY A 261 12.02 -16.53 5.87
C GLY A 261 11.87 -16.10 7.34
N ASP A 262 10.96 -15.17 7.64
CA ASP A 262 10.78 -14.64 8.99
C ASP A 262 9.91 -15.60 9.82
N PRO A 263 10.46 -16.22 10.90
CA PRO A 263 9.70 -17.12 11.76
C PRO A 263 8.55 -16.43 12.49
N ASP A 264 8.64 -15.11 12.69
CA ASP A 264 7.57 -14.35 13.33
C ASP A 264 6.37 -14.22 12.38
N ASN A 265 6.59 -14.18 11.06
CA ASN A 265 5.52 -14.03 10.07
C ASN A 265 4.97 -15.38 9.59
N THR A 266 5.85 -16.35 9.33
CA THR A 266 5.50 -17.66 8.75
C THR A 266 5.18 -18.75 9.77
N GLY A 267 5.67 -18.63 11.00
CA GLY A 267 5.57 -19.70 11.99
C GLY A 267 6.63 -20.79 11.79
N VAL A 268 6.71 -21.71 12.75
CA VAL A 268 7.73 -22.77 12.75
C VAL A 268 7.11 -24.12 13.08
N ILE A 269 7.34 -25.09 12.20
CA ILE A 269 6.98 -26.49 12.39
C ILE A 269 8.22 -27.28 12.80
N GLY A 270 8.13 -28.04 13.88
CA GLY A 270 9.11 -29.06 14.23
C GLY A 270 8.76 -30.39 13.57
N ARG A 271 9.65 -30.93 12.76
CA ARG A 271 9.54 -32.27 12.17
C ARG A 271 10.42 -33.25 12.94
N LEU A 272 9.87 -34.36 13.41
CA LEU A 272 10.66 -35.36 14.12
C LEU A 272 11.59 -36.08 13.14
N ASN A 273 12.90 -36.03 13.38
CA ASN A 273 13.90 -36.73 12.57
C ASN A 273 14.17 -38.15 13.11
N GLU A 274 14.85 -38.98 12.32
CA GLU A 274 15.17 -40.38 12.64
C GLU A 274 15.96 -40.56 13.95
N ARG A 275 16.56 -39.48 14.48
CA ARG A 275 17.32 -39.46 15.74
C ARG A 275 16.47 -39.03 16.95
N GLY A 276 15.17 -38.81 16.77
CA GLY A 276 14.26 -38.37 17.83
C GLY A 276 14.40 -36.89 18.22
N SER A 277 15.02 -36.07 17.36
CA SER A 277 15.13 -34.61 17.53
C SER A 277 14.27 -33.87 16.51
N PHE A 278 13.90 -32.61 16.76
CA PHE A 278 13.05 -31.84 15.86
C PHE A 278 13.87 -31.00 14.86
N ASP A 279 13.64 -31.22 13.57
CA ASP A 279 14.09 -30.37 12.48
C ASP A 279 13.06 -29.25 12.26
N TYR A 280 13.47 -28.00 12.49
CA TYR A 280 12.59 -26.85 12.35
C TYR A 280 12.51 -26.38 10.89
N VAL A 281 11.30 -26.24 10.38
CA VAL A 281 11.00 -25.75 9.03
C VAL A 281 10.01 -24.60 9.13
N MET A 282 10.21 -23.55 8.32
CA MET A 282 9.27 -22.42 8.26
C MET A 282 7.91 -22.87 7.74
N GLY A 283 6.85 -22.35 8.36
CA GLY A 283 5.47 -22.61 7.99
C GLY A 283 4.57 -22.91 9.18
N THR A 284 3.31 -23.18 8.88
CA THR A 284 2.27 -23.57 9.84
C THR A 284 1.63 -24.89 9.40
N VAL A 285 1.20 -25.68 10.36
CA VAL A 285 0.27 -26.81 10.12
C VAL A 285 -1.07 -26.46 10.71
N THR A 286 -2.15 -26.83 10.03
CA THR A 286 -3.49 -26.76 10.60
C THR A 286 -3.68 -27.85 11.64
N ARG A 287 -4.68 -27.70 12.52
CA ARG A 287 -5.01 -28.70 13.55
C ARG A 287 -5.38 -30.07 12.97
N GLN A 288 -5.82 -30.12 11.71
CA GLN A 288 -6.15 -31.36 11.01
C GLN A 288 -4.92 -32.02 10.36
N GLU A 289 -3.87 -31.25 10.08
CA GLU A 289 -2.62 -31.71 9.48
C GLU A 289 -1.52 -31.98 10.53
N GLU A 290 -1.81 -31.73 11.81
CA GLU A 290 -0.93 -32.01 12.94
C GLU A 290 -0.91 -33.52 13.19
N ASP A 291 0.28 -34.12 13.08
CA ASP A 291 0.52 -35.54 13.30
C ASP A 291 1.70 -35.74 14.26
N GLU A 292 1.94 -36.98 14.70
CA GLU A 292 3.04 -37.27 15.64
C GLU A 292 4.43 -36.88 15.07
N ALA A 293 4.56 -36.75 13.74
CA ALA A 293 5.80 -36.40 13.06
C ALA A 293 5.97 -34.89 12.80
N ARG A 294 4.90 -34.08 12.89
CA ARG A 294 4.87 -32.65 12.57
C ARG A 294 4.09 -31.89 13.65
N HIS A 295 4.82 -31.16 14.47
CA HIS A 295 4.24 -30.36 15.54
C HIS A 295 4.46 -28.87 15.28
N ASN A 296 3.39 -28.07 15.38
CA ASN A 296 3.53 -26.62 15.30
C ASN A 296 4.09 -26.08 16.63
N VAL A 297 5.26 -25.44 16.57
CA VAL A 297 5.90 -24.89 17.77
C VAL A 297 5.54 -23.41 17.95
N ARG A 298 5.15 -22.73 16.87
CA ARG A 298 4.75 -21.32 16.90
C ARG A 298 3.94 -20.93 15.66
N PHE A 299 2.74 -20.37 15.85
CA PHE A 299 1.99 -19.74 14.77
C PHE A 299 2.68 -18.45 14.30
N GLY A 300 2.74 -18.27 12.98
CA GLY A 300 3.18 -17.02 12.36
C GLY A 300 2.10 -15.96 12.39
N LYS A 301 2.50 -14.69 12.41
CA LYS A 301 1.59 -13.53 12.39
C LYS A 301 0.71 -13.47 11.15
N ILE A 302 1.16 -13.98 10.00
CA ILE A 302 0.34 -14.03 8.77
C ILE A 302 -0.86 -14.97 8.99
N GLU A 303 -0.62 -16.12 9.60
CA GLU A 303 -1.69 -17.07 9.91
C GLU A 303 -2.59 -16.56 11.05
N GLU A 304 -2.01 -15.91 12.07
CA GLU A 304 -2.78 -15.22 13.11
C GLU A 304 -3.68 -14.14 12.51
N TYR A 305 -3.17 -13.39 11.53
CA TYR A 305 -3.93 -12.36 10.83
C TYR A 305 -5.12 -12.95 10.06
N LYS A 306 -4.93 -14.05 9.32
CA LYS A 306 -6.01 -14.75 8.62
C LYS A 306 -7.09 -15.25 9.58
N LYS A 307 -6.69 -15.90 10.68
CA LYS A 307 -7.63 -16.35 11.71
C LYS A 307 -8.36 -15.20 12.38
N LEU A 308 -7.67 -14.09 12.61
CA LEU A 308 -8.28 -12.89 13.20
C LEU A 308 -9.30 -12.26 12.24
N LEU A 309 -9.05 -12.30 10.92
CA LEU A 309 -10.05 -11.91 9.91
C LEU A 309 -11.27 -12.83 9.96
N ASP A 310 -11.06 -14.16 9.99
CA ASP A 310 -12.15 -15.13 10.08
C ASP A 310 -12.99 -14.91 11.36
N GLU A 311 -12.32 -14.74 12.51
CA GLU A 311 -12.97 -14.43 13.79
C GLU A 311 -13.75 -13.10 13.74
N TYR A 312 -13.19 -12.09 13.07
CA TYR A 312 -13.87 -10.82 12.88
C TYR A 312 -15.13 -10.96 12.00
N GLU A 313 -15.07 -11.69 10.89
CA GLU A 313 -16.23 -11.91 10.02
C GLU A 313 -17.31 -12.75 10.70
N ASP A 314 -16.91 -13.79 11.42
CA ASP A 314 -17.82 -14.65 12.20
C ASP A 314 -18.54 -13.85 13.30
N THR A 315 -17.80 -13.00 14.03
CA THR A 315 -18.39 -12.17 15.08
C THR A 315 -19.29 -11.09 14.50
N LEU A 316 -18.94 -10.50 13.35
CA LEU A 316 -19.77 -9.51 12.67
C LEU A 316 -21.08 -10.13 12.17
N THR A 317 -21.04 -11.34 11.62
CA THR A 317 -22.23 -12.05 11.11
C THR A 317 -23.18 -12.46 12.23
N ASN A 318 -22.63 -12.87 13.38
CA ASN A 318 -23.41 -13.38 14.52
C ASN A 318 -23.75 -12.31 15.57
N ALA A 319 -23.32 -11.05 15.37
CA ALA A 319 -23.58 -9.97 16.32
C ALA A 319 -25.05 -9.53 16.27
N SER A 320 -25.83 -9.88 17.30
CA SER A 320 -27.19 -9.39 17.49
C SER A 320 -27.33 -8.46 18.70
N MET A 321 -26.41 -8.53 19.67
CA MET A 321 -26.40 -7.73 20.88
C MET A 321 -25.31 -6.66 20.86
N GLN A 322 -25.54 -5.52 21.52
CA GLN A 322 -24.60 -4.40 21.55
C GLN A 322 -23.18 -4.80 22.00
N TYR A 323 -23.06 -5.65 23.04
CA TYR A 323 -21.77 -6.16 23.49
C TYR A 323 -21.02 -6.95 22.39
N GLN A 324 -21.73 -7.70 21.54
CA GLN A 324 -21.12 -8.43 20.42
C GLN A 324 -20.65 -7.46 19.33
N THR A 325 -21.42 -6.40 19.05
CA THR A 325 -21.01 -5.32 18.15
C THR A 325 -19.77 -4.59 18.67
N ASP A 326 -19.72 -4.31 19.97
CA ASP A 326 -18.55 -3.72 20.63
C ASP A 326 -17.33 -4.65 20.51
N HIS A 327 -17.53 -5.96 20.69
CA HIS A 327 -16.47 -6.96 20.49
C HIS A 327 -15.96 -7.01 19.05
N ALA A 328 -16.86 -7.05 18.06
CA ALA A 328 -16.50 -6.98 16.64
C ALA A 328 -15.73 -5.68 16.32
N SER A 329 -16.09 -4.55 16.95
CA SER A 329 -15.36 -3.29 16.78
C SER A 329 -13.92 -3.36 17.33
N MET A 330 -13.70 -4.07 18.45
CA MET A 330 -12.37 -4.30 19.00
C MET A 330 -11.55 -5.22 18.08
N LEU A 331 -12.15 -6.30 17.58
CA LEU A 331 -11.51 -7.19 16.61
C LEU A 331 -11.12 -6.44 15.33
N SER A 332 -12.00 -5.61 14.78
CA SER A 332 -11.72 -4.76 13.62
C SER A 332 -10.49 -3.86 13.83
N ARG A 333 -10.35 -3.26 15.02
CA ARG A 333 -9.15 -2.46 15.36
C ARG A 333 -7.90 -3.33 15.41
N LYS A 334 -7.99 -4.53 16.00
CA LYS A 334 -6.87 -5.49 16.05
C LYS A 334 -6.46 -5.93 14.64
N VAL A 335 -7.43 -6.27 13.78
CA VAL A 335 -7.23 -6.56 12.35
C VAL A 335 -6.48 -5.42 11.67
N ALA A 336 -6.93 -4.17 11.83
CA ALA A 336 -6.27 -3.03 11.22
C ALA A 336 -4.83 -2.81 11.73
N MET A 337 -4.57 -3.03 13.03
CA MET A 337 -3.22 -2.94 13.60
C MET A 337 -2.30 -4.03 13.04
N THR A 338 -2.73 -5.31 13.09
CA THR A 338 -1.94 -6.44 12.59
C THR A 338 -1.68 -6.32 11.08
N ARG A 339 -2.67 -5.88 10.30
CA ARG A 339 -2.50 -5.58 8.88
C ARG A 339 -1.40 -4.54 8.65
N ASN A 340 -1.44 -3.42 9.37
CA ASN A 340 -0.44 -2.36 9.23
C ASN A 340 0.96 -2.83 9.65
N GLU A 341 1.05 -3.68 10.68
CA GLU A 341 2.31 -4.27 11.15
C GLU A 341 2.94 -5.18 10.09
N LEU A 342 2.13 -6.02 9.43
CA LEU A 342 2.61 -6.96 8.40
C LEU A 342 2.91 -6.26 7.07
N VAL A 343 2.02 -5.38 6.62
CA VAL A 343 2.08 -4.77 5.28
C VAL A 343 2.97 -3.53 5.26
N GLY A 344 3.12 -2.83 6.38
CA GLY A 344 3.92 -1.60 6.51
C GLY A 344 5.38 -1.77 6.03
N PRO A 345 6.13 -2.78 6.50
CA PRO A 345 7.48 -3.06 6.03
C PRO A 345 7.56 -3.33 4.52
N ILE A 346 6.58 -4.03 3.96
CA ILE A 346 6.52 -4.37 2.52
C ILE A 346 6.23 -3.12 1.68
N ARG A 347 5.31 -2.27 2.12
CA ARG A 347 5.06 -0.95 1.51
C ARG A 347 6.31 -0.06 1.53
N SER A 348 7.06 -0.08 2.64
CA SER A 348 8.34 0.63 2.73
C SER A 348 9.36 0.08 1.74
N LEU A 349 9.44 -1.25 1.61
CA LEU A 349 10.34 -1.93 0.70
C LEU A 349 10.03 -1.58 -0.78
N GLU A 350 8.76 -1.58 -1.17
CA GLU A 350 8.31 -1.14 -2.50
C GLU A 350 8.64 0.33 -2.76
N LYS A 351 8.39 1.23 -1.80
CA LYS A 351 8.72 2.65 -1.94
C LYS A 351 10.22 2.89 -2.10
N GLU A 352 11.03 2.11 -1.40
CA GLU A 352 12.49 2.13 -1.53
C GLU A 352 12.93 1.70 -2.94
N LEU A 353 12.41 0.57 -3.44
CA LEU A 353 12.65 0.11 -4.82
C LEU A 353 12.31 1.20 -5.84
N GLN A 354 11.12 1.79 -5.75
CA GLN A 354 10.67 2.86 -6.64
C GLN A 354 11.57 4.10 -6.55
N THR A 355 11.98 4.49 -5.34
CA THR A 355 12.88 5.62 -5.13
C THR A 355 14.25 5.38 -5.75
N LEU A 356 14.79 4.17 -5.61
CA LEU A 356 16.07 3.80 -6.20
C LEU A 356 15.98 3.71 -7.72
N ALA A 357 14.90 3.19 -8.27
CA ALA A 357 14.68 3.18 -9.72
C ALA A 357 14.58 4.59 -10.30
N LEU A 358 13.90 5.54 -9.63
CA LEU A 358 13.87 6.94 -10.10
C LEU A 358 15.26 7.58 -10.15
N LYS A 359 16.23 7.13 -9.35
CA LYS A 359 17.61 7.64 -9.38
C LYS A 359 18.40 7.19 -10.62
N ILE A 360 17.97 6.14 -11.31
CA ILE A 360 18.64 5.64 -12.53
C ILE A 360 18.28 6.49 -13.76
N LEU A 361 17.22 7.30 -13.66
CA LEU A 361 16.69 8.10 -14.77
C LEU A 361 17.51 9.35 -15.02
N THR A 362 17.62 9.75 -16.29
CA THR A 362 18.19 11.05 -16.68
C THR A 362 17.19 12.19 -16.41
N PRO A 363 17.65 13.46 -16.34
CA PRO A 363 16.76 14.61 -16.24
C PRO A 363 15.71 14.68 -17.37
N GLU A 364 16.08 14.29 -18.60
CA GLU A 364 15.19 14.25 -19.76
C GLU A 364 14.13 13.16 -19.59
N GLN A 365 14.49 11.98 -19.07
CA GLN A 365 13.52 10.92 -18.77
C GLN A 365 12.55 11.34 -17.65
N LEU A 366 13.05 11.97 -16.58
CA LEU A 366 12.21 12.51 -15.50
C LEU A 366 11.22 13.57 -15.98
N SER A 367 11.57 14.33 -17.04
CA SER A 367 10.68 15.33 -17.64
C SER A 367 9.43 14.74 -18.31
N ARG A 368 9.40 13.42 -18.55
CA ARG A 368 8.24 12.71 -19.11
C ARG A 368 7.07 12.55 -18.13
N GLY A 369 7.26 12.97 -16.87
CA GLY A 369 6.24 12.89 -15.83
C GLY A 369 6.21 11.54 -15.12
N GLY A 370 5.27 11.40 -14.18
CA GLY A 370 5.08 10.19 -13.38
C GLY A 370 4.69 8.98 -14.22
N LEU A 371 4.95 7.78 -13.68
CA LEU A 371 4.53 6.53 -14.29
C LEU A 371 3.00 6.51 -14.44
N PRO A 372 2.44 6.11 -15.60
CA PRO A 372 1.01 5.95 -15.73
C PRO A 372 0.50 4.92 -14.71
N PRO A 373 -0.61 5.22 -14.03
CA PRO A 373 -1.16 4.32 -13.01
C PRO A 373 -1.54 2.96 -13.61
N GLU A 374 -1.50 1.93 -12.77
CA GLU A 374 -1.95 0.60 -13.17
C GLU A 374 -3.47 0.54 -13.22
N ASP A 375 -4.03 -0.15 -14.22
CA ASP A 375 -5.47 -0.37 -14.32
C ASP A 375 -5.92 -1.43 -13.31
N THR A 376 -5.96 -1.03 -12.05
CA THR A 376 -6.44 -1.83 -10.92
C THR A 376 -7.91 -1.55 -10.63
N PRO A 377 -8.65 -2.47 -9.98
CA PRO A 377 -10.00 -2.20 -9.52
C PRO A 377 -10.11 -0.91 -8.69
N LEU A 378 -9.14 -0.70 -7.79
CA LEU A 378 -9.03 0.51 -6.98
C LEU A 378 -8.88 1.76 -7.85
N TYR A 379 -7.97 1.74 -8.83
CA TYR A 379 -7.78 2.88 -9.74
C TYR A 379 -9.07 3.21 -10.51
N ARG A 380 -9.81 2.21 -10.97
CA ARG A 380 -11.11 2.41 -11.64
C ARG A 380 -12.12 3.07 -10.70
N ALA A 381 -12.18 2.63 -9.44
CA ALA A 381 -13.04 3.23 -8.42
C ALA A 381 -12.68 4.70 -8.18
N ASP A 382 -11.38 5.00 -8.05
CA ASP A 382 -10.87 6.36 -7.88
C ASP A 382 -11.23 7.25 -9.07
N MET A 383 -11.06 6.73 -10.30
CA MET A 383 -11.44 7.44 -11.53
C MET A 383 -12.95 7.65 -11.63
N MET A 384 -13.78 6.67 -11.30
CA MET A 384 -15.24 6.81 -11.31
C MET A 384 -15.69 7.90 -10.33
N ALA A 385 -15.15 7.91 -9.12
CA ALA A 385 -15.46 8.93 -8.11
C ALA A 385 -15.03 10.33 -8.58
N MET A 386 -13.80 10.47 -9.08
CA MET A 386 -13.25 11.74 -9.55
C MET A 386 -14.01 12.30 -10.77
N TRP A 387 -14.15 11.49 -11.82
CA TRP A 387 -14.84 11.92 -13.05
C TRP A 387 -16.34 12.10 -12.83
N GLY A 388 -16.97 11.28 -12.00
CA GLY A 388 -18.36 11.46 -11.61
C GLY A 388 -18.59 12.83 -10.97
N LEU A 389 -17.75 13.22 -10.01
CA LEU A 389 -17.79 14.53 -9.37
C LEU A 389 -17.55 15.69 -10.36
N LEU A 390 -16.52 15.59 -11.18
CA LEU A 390 -16.18 16.61 -12.18
C LEU A 390 -17.31 16.83 -13.21
N ILE A 391 -17.79 15.74 -13.82
CA ILE A 391 -18.78 15.80 -14.89
C ILE A 391 -20.13 16.22 -14.34
N LEU A 392 -20.63 15.57 -13.29
CA LEU A 392 -21.95 15.85 -12.74
C LEU A 392 -22.00 17.25 -12.10
N GLY A 393 -20.94 17.66 -11.39
CA GLY A 393 -20.83 19.01 -10.83
C GLY A 393 -20.88 20.09 -11.93
N SER A 394 -20.11 19.90 -13.02
CA SER A 394 -20.13 20.82 -14.17
C SER A 394 -21.50 20.90 -14.84
N LEU A 395 -22.14 19.75 -15.09
CA LEU A 395 -23.46 19.68 -15.72
C LEU A 395 -24.54 20.37 -14.89
N ILE A 396 -24.50 20.21 -13.56
CA ILE A 396 -25.46 20.85 -12.64
C ILE A 396 -25.27 22.38 -12.59
N ILE A 397 -24.03 22.87 -12.57
CA ILE A 397 -23.75 24.31 -12.59
C ILE A 397 -24.29 24.95 -13.87
N VAL A 398 -23.91 24.36 -15.01
CA VAL A 398 -24.29 24.82 -16.36
C VAL A 398 -25.81 24.67 -16.58
N GLY A 399 -26.43 23.71 -15.90
CA GLY A 399 -27.84 23.37 -16.08
C GLY A 399 -28.09 22.67 -17.41
N LEU A 400 -27.23 21.70 -17.76
CA LEU A 400 -27.37 20.79 -18.90
C LEU A 400 -27.85 19.42 -18.42
N PHE A 401 -28.92 18.92 -19.02
CA PHE A 401 -29.67 17.73 -18.62
C PHE A 401 -29.96 17.69 -17.10
N THR A 402 -30.34 18.84 -16.54
CA THR A 402 -30.35 19.14 -15.09
C THR A 402 -31.05 18.06 -14.26
N ARG A 403 -32.15 17.51 -14.76
CA ARG A 403 -32.89 16.45 -14.06
C ARG A 403 -32.10 15.14 -13.98
N LEU A 404 -31.49 14.74 -15.10
CA LEU A 404 -30.71 13.52 -15.18
C LEU A 404 -29.39 13.68 -14.42
N SER A 405 -28.70 14.81 -14.57
CA SER A 405 -27.45 15.09 -13.86
C SER A 405 -27.66 15.21 -12.35
N ALA A 406 -28.74 15.87 -11.89
CA ALA A 406 -29.08 15.93 -10.47
C ALA A 406 -29.46 14.55 -9.90
N PHE A 407 -30.20 13.73 -10.64
CA PHE A 407 -30.52 12.36 -10.21
C PHE A 407 -29.28 11.46 -10.14
N ALA A 408 -28.41 11.52 -11.16
CA ALA A 408 -27.15 10.77 -11.17
C ALA A 408 -26.20 11.23 -10.05
N ALA A 409 -26.12 12.54 -9.78
CA ALA A 409 -25.35 13.08 -8.67
C ALA A 409 -25.93 12.62 -7.32
N ALA A 410 -27.26 12.62 -7.16
CA ALA A 410 -27.91 12.10 -5.97
C ALA A 410 -27.56 10.63 -5.75
N PHE A 411 -27.60 9.81 -6.80
CA PHE A 411 -27.21 8.40 -6.72
C PHE A 411 -25.75 8.22 -6.31
N MET A 412 -24.83 8.99 -6.89
CA MET A 412 -23.41 8.93 -6.56
C MET A 412 -23.13 9.36 -5.11
N VAL A 413 -23.67 10.51 -4.66
CA VAL A 413 -23.50 10.96 -3.26
C VAL A 413 -24.15 9.99 -2.29
N PHE A 414 -25.28 9.38 -2.67
CA PHE A 414 -25.90 8.32 -1.88
C PHE A 414 -25.01 7.08 -1.78
N SER A 415 -24.28 6.70 -2.84
CA SER A 415 -23.31 5.61 -2.78
C SER A 415 -22.21 5.88 -1.75
N PHE A 416 -21.73 7.13 -1.61
CA PHE A 416 -20.79 7.51 -0.56
C PHE A 416 -21.41 7.38 0.84
N TYR A 417 -22.67 7.81 1.01
CA TYR A 417 -23.37 7.58 2.28
C TYR A 417 -23.46 6.09 2.66
N LEU A 418 -23.63 5.19 1.69
CA LEU A 418 -23.74 3.74 1.91
C LEU A 418 -22.41 3.05 2.28
N VAL A 419 -21.25 3.69 2.09
CA VAL A 419 -19.96 3.10 2.47
C VAL A 419 -19.86 2.95 3.99
N VAL A 420 -20.29 3.94 4.76
CA VAL A 420 -20.32 3.87 6.24
C VAL A 420 -21.64 4.47 6.74
N PRO A 421 -22.76 3.74 6.59
CA PRO A 421 -24.07 4.26 6.92
C PRO A 421 -24.23 4.28 8.45
N PRO A 422 -24.68 5.40 9.05
CA PRO A 422 -24.94 5.49 10.49
C PRO A 422 -26.28 4.81 10.80
N TRP A 423 -26.39 3.51 10.56
CA TRP A 423 -27.60 2.71 10.79
C TRP A 423 -27.51 1.92 12.10
N PRO A 424 -28.64 1.51 12.70
CA PRO A 424 -28.60 0.73 13.93
C PRO A 424 -27.94 -0.62 13.63
N GLY A 425 -26.98 -1.03 14.47
CA GLY A 425 -26.23 -2.27 14.30
C GLY A 425 -24.97 -2.16 13.44
N VAL A 426 -24.72 -1.01 12.79
CA VAL A 426 -23.42 -0.73 12.16
C VAL A 426 -22.50 -0.07 13.18
N PRO A 427 -21.23 -0.51 13.32
CA PRO A 427 -20.30 0.15 14.23
C PRO A 427 -20.18 1.65 13.90
N PRO A 428 -20.17 2.53 14.92
CA PRO A 428 -20.12 3.97 14.67
C PRO A 428 -18.79 4.36 14.04
N ALA A 429 -18.86 5.10 12.92
CA ALA A 429 -17.69 5.66 12.26
C ALA A 429 -16.96 6.64 13.20
N PRO A 430 -15.62 6.68 13.20
CA PRO A 430 -14.88 7.69 13.93
C PRO A 430 -15.09 9.06 13.28
N GLY A 431 -15.72 9.99 14.00
CA GLY A 431 -15.87 11.40 13.58
C GLY A 431 -17.28 11.96 13.79
N PRO A 432 -17.42 13.29 13.90
CA PRO A 432 -18.71 13.94 14.16
C PRO A 432 -19.68 13.94 12.95
N GLU A 433 -19.22 13.51 11.77
CA GLU A 433 -19.96 13.68 10.50
C GLU A 433 -21.04 12.62 10.25
N HIS A 434 -21.10 11.54 11.05
CA HIS A 434 -21.96 10.38 10.83
C HIS A 434 -23.16 10.32 11.80
N SER A 435 -23.96 11.39 11.85
CA SER A 435 -25.21 11.39 12.63
C SER A 435 -26.33 10.57 11.95
N PHE A 436 -27.10 9.83 12.74
CA PHE A 436 -28.16 8.89 12.32
C PHE A 436 -29.19 9.50 11.34
N ILE A 437 -29.62 10.74 11.60
CA ILE A 437 -30.73 11.40 10.87
C ILE A 437 -30.23 12.57 10.01
N VAL A 438 -29.20 13.28 10.46
CA VAL A 438 -28.73 14.53 9.85
C VAL A 438 -27.28 14.34 9.41
N ASN A 439 -27.10 13.66 8.28
CA ASN A 439 -25.80 13.45 7.64
C ASN A 439 -25.64 14.43 6.46
N LYS A 440 -24.45 15.01 6.28
CA LYS A 440 -24.15 15.93 5.18
C LYS A 440 -24.51 15.33 3.81
N ASN A 441 -24.12 14.07 3.58
CA ASN A 441 -24.37 13.37 2.32
C ASN A 441 -25.88 13.17 2.10
N LEU A 442 -26.65 12.84 3.13
CA LEU A 442 -28.10 12.63 3.01
C LEU A 442 -28.85 13.94 2.72
N ILE A 443 -28.44 15.04 3.36
CA ILE A 443 -29.00 16.38 3.06
C ILE A 443 -28.71 16.77 1.61
N GLU A 444 -27.49 16.50 1.13
CA GLU A 444 -27.09 16.77 -0.25
C GLU A 444 -27.89 15.93 -1.26
N VAL A 445 -28.12 14.65 -0.98
CA VAL A 445 -29.00 13.77 -1.78
C VAL A 445 -30.41 14.33 -1.85
N LEU A 446 -31.01 14.72 -0.72
CA LEU A 446 -32.36 15.29 -0.70
C LEU A 446 -32.44 16.61 -1.49
N ALA A 447 -31.43 17.46 -1.39
CA ALA A 447 -31.36 18.70 -2.14
C ALA A 447 -31.21 18.45 -3.66
N LEU A 448 -30.40 17.48 -4.06
CA LEU A 448 -30.25 17.05 -5.46
C LEU A 448 -31.55 16.45 -6.02
N LEU A 449 -32.26 15.62 -5.24
CA LEU A 449 -33.58 15.09 -5.63
C LEU A 449 -34.63 16.21 -5.77
N ALA A 450 -34.60 17.22 -4.89
CA ALA A 450 -35.45 18.40 -5.03
C ALA A 450 -35.14 19.18 -6.33
N ILE A 451 -33.85 19.35 -6.66
CA ILE A 451 -33.42 19.95 -7.94
C ILE A 451 -33.88 19.11 -9.13
N ALA A 452 -33.83 17.78 -9.04
CA ALA A 452 -34.28 16.87 -10.09
C ALA A 452 -35.80 16.95 -10.32
N ALA A 453 -36.59 17.14 -9.26
CA ALA A 453 -38.05 17.27 -9.33
C ALA A 453 -38.52 18.64 -9.87
N LEU A 454 -37.69 19.68 -9.76
CA LEU A 454 -38.04 21.05 -10.15
C LEU A 454 -37.42 21.41 -11.52
N PRO A 455 -38.09 22.22 -12.36
CA PRO A 455 -37.58 22.61 -13.68
C PRO A 455 -36.51 23.70 -13.59
N THR A 456 -35.56 23.60 -12.66
CA THR A 456 -34.51 24.61 -12.42
C THR A 456 -33.62 24.84 -13.65
N GLY A 457 -33.41 23.80 -14.47
CA GLY A 457 -32.70 23.89 -15.76
C GLY A 457 -33.41 24.75 -16.81
N GLN A 458 -34.75 24.86 -16.77
CA GLN A 458 -35.51 25.67 -17.73
C GLN A 458 -35.53 27.16 -17.35
N TRP A 459 -35.32 27.50 -16.08
CA TRP A 459 -35.34 28.89 -15.61
C TRP A 459 -34.02 29.61 -15.90
N PHE A 460 -32.89 29.00 -15.55
CA PHE A 460 -31.54 29.59 -15.68
C PHE A 460 -30.50 28.51 -15.98
N GLY A 461 -30.73 27.68 -16.99
CA GLY A 461 -29.81 26.65 -17.47
C GLY A 461 -29.83 26.51 -18.98
N ILE A 462 -28.81 25.84 -19.54
CA ILE A 462 -28.74 25.56 -20.98
C ILE A 462 -29.93 24.73 -21.46
N ASP A 463 -30.55 23.92 -20.60
CA ASP A 463 -31.78 23.17 -20.90
C ASP A 463 -32.93 24.06 -21.41
N GLY A 464 -33.07 25.28 -20.88
CA GLY A 464 -34.05 26.25 -21.37
C GLY A 464 -33.75 26.74 -22.79
N PHE A 465 -32.48 26.90 -23.13
CA PHE A 465 -32.04 27.29 -24.47
C PHE A 465 -32.21 26.15 -25.49
N VAL A 466 -31.79 24.93 -25.12
CA VAL A 466 -31.92 23.72 -25.96
C VAL A 466 -33.38 23.40 -26.24
N SER A 467 -34.25 23.43 -25.22
CA SER A 467 -35.68 23.19 -25.42
C SER A 467 -36.32 24.22 -26.36
N ARG A 468 -35.91 25.49 -26.28
CA ARG A 468 -36.40 26.56 -27.17
C ARG A 468 -35.89 26.41 -28.60
N LEU A 469 -34.67 25.91 -28.79
CA LEU A 469 -34.08 25.69 -30.12
C LEU A 469 -34.72 24.49 -30.84
N PHE A 470 -34.93 23.37 -30.15
CA PHE A 470 -35.41 22.12 -30.77
C PHE A 470 -36.93 21.97 -30.78
N PHE A 471 -37.66 22.59 -29.85
CA PHE A 471 -39.12 22.44 -29.73
C PHE A 471 -39.89 23.76 -29.89
N GLY A 472 -39.22 24.88 -30.17
CA GLY A 472 -39.83 26.20 -30.27
C GLY A 472 -40.41 26.59 -31.64
N SER A 473 -40.26 25.76 -32.68
CA SER A 473 -40.67 26.10 -34.06
C SER A 473 -42.06 25.61 -34.49
N SER A 474 -42.75 24.79 -33.68
CA SER A 474 -44.05 24.22 -34.11
C SER A 474 -45.25 25.15 -33.92
N ASP A 475 -45.12 26.26 -33.20
CA ASP A 475 -46.27 27.08 -32.78
C ASP A 475 -46.45 28.38 -33.59
N SER A 476 -45.56 28.67 -34.56
CA SER A 476 -45.68 29.84 -35.44
C SER A 476 -46.54 29.62 -36.68
N ASP A 477 -46.75 28.37 -37.11
CA ASP A 477 -47.56 28.05 -38.29
C ASP A 477 -49.04 27.83 -37.97
N GLY A 478 -49.38 27.41 -36.74
CA GLY A 478 -50.77 27.24 -36.31
C GLY A 478 -51.53 28.55 -36.04
N LYS A 479 -50.82 29.64 -35.71
CA LYS A 479 -51.45 30.95 -35.47
C LYS A 479 -51.71 31.77 -36.74
N LYS A 480 -50.98 31.53 -37.83
CA LYS A 480 -51.23 32.20 -39.12
C LYS A 480 -52.39 31.58 -39.92
N ALA A 481 -52.82 30.36 -39.58
CA ALA A 481 -53.95 29.68 -40.21
C ALA A 481 -55.31 29.99 -39.54
N ALA A 482 -55.32 30.65 -38.37
CA ALA A 482 -56.56 31.04 -37.67
C ALA A 482 -56.93 32.53 -37.89
N GLU A 483 -56.15 33.26 -38.69
CA GLU A 483 -56.35 34.69 -39.01
C GLU A 483 -56.56 34.94 -40.52
N LYS A 484 -56.83 33.90 -41.30
CA LYS A 484 -57.38 33.96 -42.66
C LYS A 484 -58.67 33.18 -42.70
#